data_AF-A0A2V8C8C0-F1
#
_entry.id   AF-A0A2V8C8C0-F1
#
_cell.length_a   1.000
_cell.length_b   1.000
_cell.length_c   1.000
_cell.angle_alpha   90.00
_cell.angle_beta   90.00
_cell.angle_gamma   90.00
#
_symmetry.space_group_name_H-M   'P 1'
#
loop_
_entity.id
_entity.type
_entity.pdbx_description
1 polymer ?
#
loop_
_entity_poly.entity_id
_entity_poly.type
_entity_poly.pdbx_seq_one_letter_code
_entity_poly.pdbx_strand_id
1 'polypeptide(L)'
;KGPRHIDDVPRHIEGPRHIERADVRRPFQGRQIDPREIVERATGGEAAAAAALARYESRMARALASVINILDPDVIVLGGGLSNIDRLYENVPKLWIAHVFSDRVATQLVRAKHGDSSGVRGAAWLWETGR
;
A
#
# COMPACT_ATOMS: atom_id res chain seq x y z
N LYS A 1 -68.87 -4.78 12.49
CA LYS A 1 -68.23 -3.63 11.81
C LYS A 1 -66.80 -3.52 12.35
N GLY A 2 -65.90 -4.36 11.82
CA GLY A 2 -64.49 -4.41 12.24
C GLY A 2 -63.65 -3.37 11.49
N PRO A 3 -62.54 -2.91 12.08
CA PRO A 3 -61.51 -2.31 11.24
C PRO A 3 -60.05 -2.63 11.64
N ARG A 4 -59.25 -2.82 10.59
CA ARG A 4 -57.81 -2.51 10.41
C ARG A 4 -56.82 -3.53 11.00
N HIS A 5 -56.34 -4.50 10.22
CA HIS A 5 -55.32 -4.42 9.15
C HIS A 5 -53.90 -4.19 9.72
N ILE A 6 -53.22 -5.30 10.02
CA ILE A 6 -51.75 -5.40 10.15
C ILE A 6 -51.38 -6.72 9.46
N ASP A 7 -51.42 -6.69 8.13
CA ASP A 7 -50.63 -7.57 7.28
C ASP A 7 -49.68 -6.66 6.48
N ASP A 8 -48.51 -7.19 6.13
CA ASP A 8 -47.41 -6.59 5.36
C ASP A 8 -46.23 -6.00 6.15
N VAL A 9 -45.38 -6.89 6.67
CA VAL A 9 -43.93 -6.64 6.73
C VAL A 9 -43.24 -7.56 5.70
N PRO A 10 -42.87 -7.06 4.52
CA PRO A 10 -42.05 -7.82 3.59
C PRO A 10 -40.57 -7.80 4.02
N ARG A 11 -40.13 -8.99 4.40
CA ARG A 11 -38.87 -9.70 4.10
C ARG A 11 -37.65 -8.95 3.56
N HIS A 12 -36.51 -9.48 4.01
CA HIS A 12 -35.22 -9.61 3.32
C HIS A 12 -34.27 -8.42 3.41
N ILE A 13 -33.49 -8.43 4.49
CA ILE A 13 -32.11 -7.94 4.48
C ILE A 13 -31.26 -9.01 3.75
N GLU A 14 -31.42 -9.11 2.43
CA GLU A 14 -30.37 -9.68 1.59
C GLU A 14 -29.43 -8.55 1.23
N GLY A 15 -28.48 -8.28 2.12
CA GLY A 15 -27.26 -7.60 1.70
C GLY A 15 -26.63 -8.43 0.57
N PRO A 16 -26.05 -7.81 -0.47
CA PRO A 16 -25.43 -8.57 -1.55
C PRO A 16 -24.34 -9.48 -0.97
N ARG A 17 -24.69 -10.77 -0.89
CA ARG A 17 -23.78 -11.88 -1.10
C ARG A 17 -23.08 -11.64 -2.44
N HIS A 18 -21.90 -12.23 -2.59
CA HIS A 18 -20.90 -11.96 -3.63
C HIS A 18 -19.88 -10.90 -3.21
N ILE A 19 -19.30 -11.08 -2.01
CA ILE A 19 -17.84 -11.04 -1.95
C ILE A 19 -17.39 -12.31 -2.66
N GLU A 20 -17.39 -12.25 -3.98
CA GLU A 20 -16.68 -13.20 -4.82
C GLU A 20 -15.29 -13.28 -4.21
N ARG A 21 -14.96 -14.47 -3.67
CA ARG A 21 -13.62 -14.77 -3.20
C ARG A 21 -12.74 -14.68 -4.43
N ALA A 22 -12.32 -13.46 -4.75
CA ALA A 22 -11.46 -13.15 -5.87
C ALA A 22 -10.27 -14.09 -5.72
N ASP A 23 -10.21 -15.00 -6.68
CA ASP A 23 -9.29 -16.09 -6.80
C ASP A 23 -7.90 -15.65 -6.30
N VAL A 24 -7.45 -16.20 -5.16
CA VAL A 24 -6.17 -15.87 -4.54
C VAL A 24 -5.06 -16.56 -5.34
N ARG A 25 -5.03 -16.33 -6.65
CA ARG A 25 -3.95 -16.75 -7.52
C ARG A 25 -2.76 -15.87 -7.17
N ARG A 26 -1.89 -16.38 -6.29
CA ARG A 26 -0.58 -15.81 -5.97
C ARG A 26 0.34 -16.14 -7.15
N PRO A 27 0.53 -15.25 -8.13
CA PRO A 27 1.09 -15.65 -9.43
C PRO A 27 2.59 -15.95 -9.38
N PHE A 28 3.25 -15.69 -8.25
CA PHE A 28 4.71 -15.67 -8.13
C PHE A 28 5.25 -16.52 -6.96
N GLN A 29 4.49 -17.48 -6.43
CA GLN A 29 5.00 -18.38 -5.37
C GLN A 29 6.18 -19.21 -5.88
N GLY A 30 7.35 -19.05 -5.25
CA GLY A 30 8.54 -19.88 -5.46
C GLY A 30 9.57 -19.39 -6.47
N ARG A 31 9.30 -18.29 -7.20
CA ARG A 31 10.31 -17.61 -8.03
C ARG A 31 10.80 -16.35 -7.32
N GLN A 32 12.11 -16.22 -7.12
CA GLN A 32 12.70 -14.91 -6.88
C GLN A 32 12.66 -14.15 -8.21
N ILE A 33 11.70 -13.23 -8.31
CA ILE A 33 11.59 -12.31 -9.45
C ILE A 33 12.12 -10.98 -8.98
N ASP A 34 12.96 -10.35 -9.80
CA ASP A 34 13.49 -9.03 -9.49
C ASP A 34 12.33 -8.02 -9.39
N PRO A 35 12.29 -7.15 -8.36
CA PRO A 35 11.26 -6.12 -8.25
C PRO A 35 11.10 -5.26 -9.52
N ARG A 36 12.20 -4.99 -10.25
CA ARG A 36 12.19 -4.24 -11.52
C ARG A 36 11.46 -5.03 -12.59
N GLU A 37 11.67 -6.34 -12.66
CA GLU A 37 10.99 -7.22 -13.61
C GLU A 37 9.48 -7.27 -13.36
N ILE A 38 9.03 -7.23 -12.09
CA ILE A 38 7.59 -7.12 -11.77
C ILE A 38 7.02 -5.78 -12.24
N VAL A 39 7.76 -4.69 -12.08
CA VAL A 39 7.34 -3.35 -12.54
C VAL A 39 7.27 -3.29 -14.06
N GLU A 40 8.27 -3.84 -14.77
CA GLU A 40 8.29 -3.92 -16.23
C GLU A 40 7.10 -4.73 -16.75
N ARG A 41 6.87 -5.93 -16.21
CA ARG A 41 5.72 -6.79 -16.57
C ARG A 41 4.38 -6.11 -16.28
N ALA A 42 4.25 -5.42 -15.15
CA ALA A 42 3.04 -4.67 -14.81
C ALA A 42 2.80 -3.52 -15.79
N THR A 43 3.86 -2.81 -16.19
CA THR A 43 3.80 -1.73 -17.18
C THR A 43 3.47 -2.27 -18.58
N GLY A 44 3.95 -3.48 -18.89
CA GLY A 44 3.61 -4.23 -20.10
C GLY A 44 2.19 -4.80 -20.12
N GLY A 45 1.35 -4.54 -19.10
CA GLY A 45 -0.05 -4.96 -19.06
C GLY A 45 -0.29 -6.36 -18.50
N GLU A 46 0.72 -7.02 -17.93
CA GLU A 46 0.54 -8.34 -17.30
C GLU A 46 -0.32 -8.20 -16.02
N ALA A 47 -1.58 -8.64 -16.08
CA ALA A 47 -2.53 -8.50 -14.97
C ALA A 47 -2.03 -9.12 -13.65
N ALA A 48 -1.29 -10.22 -13.72
CA ALA A 48 -0.70 -10.88 -12.57
C ALA A 48 0.36 -10.00 -11.88
N ALA A 49 1.22 -9.35 -12.67
CA ALA A 49 2.25 -8.44 -12.18
C ALA A 49 1.64 -7.16 -11.61
N ALA A 50 0.65 -6.58 -12.30
CA ALA A 50 -0.10 -5.43 -11.81
C ALA A 50 -0.78 -5.73 -10.45
N ALA A 51 -1.42 -6.89 -10.31
CA ALA A 51 -2.02 -7.32 -9.06
C ALA A 51 -0.97 -7.55 -7.95
N ALA A 52 0.21 -8.06 -8.27
CA ALA A 52 1.30 -8.17 -7.29
C ALA A 52 1.79 -6.82 -6.81
N LEU A 53 1.96 -5.87 -7.72
CA LEU A 53 2.43 -4.54 -7.40
C LEU A 53 1.39 -3.73 -6.60
N ALA A 54 0.10 -3.86 -6.93
CA ALA A 54 -0.98 -3.28 -6.14
C ALA A 54 -1.04 -3.84 -4.70
N ARG A 55 -0.87 -5.17 -4.54
CA ARG A 55 -0.77 -5.79 -3.20
C ARG A 55 0.45 -5.29 -2.43
N TYR A 56 1.57 -5.06 -3.11
CA TYR A 56 2.78 -4.51 -2.51
C TYR A 56 2.54 -3.08 -2.00
N GLU A 57 1.97 -2.21 -2.82
CA GLU A 57 1.62 -0.82 -2.45
C GLU A 57 0.67 -0.76 -1.24
N SER A 58 -0.38 -1.58 -1.24
CA SER A 58 -1.33 -1.65 -0.12
C SER A 58 -0.64 -2.05 1.19
N ARG A 59 0.30 -3.00 1.14
CA ARG A 59 1.06 -3.41 2.34
C ARG A 59 2.02 -2.32 2.80
N MET A 60 2.71 -1.66 1.87
CA MET A 60 3.59 -0.54 2.19
C MET A 60 2.81 0.62 2.82
N ALA A 61 1.67 0.99 2.25
CA ALA A 61 0.80 2.04 2.78
C ALA A 61 0.38 1.76 4.22
N ARG A 62 -0.03 0.52 4.54
CA ARG A 62 -0.39 0.12 5.91
C ARG A 62 0.80 0.19 6.88
N ALA A 63 1.97 -0.26 6.44
CA ALA A 63 3.17 -0.24 7.25
C ALA A 63 3.62 1.21 7.55
N LEU A 64 3.66 2.07 6.52
CA LEU A 64 4.04 3.47 6.66
C LEU A 64 3.00 4.26 7.46
N ALA A 65 1.71 3.99 7.31
CA ALA A 65 0.67 4.60 8.15
C ALA A 65 0.90 4.33 9.64
N SER A 66 1.38 3.14 9.99
CA SER A 66 1.73 2.80 11.37
C SER A 66 2.92 3.62 11.87
N VAL A 67 3.93 3.85 11.02
CA VAL A 67 5.05 4.75 11.34
C VAL A 67 4.56 6.19 11.51
N ILE A 68 3.70 6.67 10.62
CA ILE A 68 3.09 8.01 10.68
C ILE A 68 2.33 8.19 12.00
N ASN A 69 1.48 7.23 12.36
CA ASN A 69 0.68 7.29 13.59
C ASN A 69 1.53 7.33 14.87
N ILE A 70 2.75 6.79 14.85
CA ILE A 70 3.62 6.71 16.03
C ILE A 70 4.60 7.87 16.10
N LEU A 71 5.19 8.26 14.97
CA LEU A 71 6.29 9.23 14.92
C LEU A 71 5.89 10.60 14.39
N ASP A 72 4.77 10.70 13.67
CA ASP A 72 4.30 11.89 12.95
C ASP A 72 5.41 12.63 12.16
N PRO A 73 6.10 11.96 11.23
CA PRO A 73 7.20 12.58 10.52
C PRO A 73 6.70 13.54 9.43
N ASP A 74 7.39 14.66 9.26
CA ASP A 74 7.16 15.56 8.12
C ASP A 74 7.49 14.88 6.78
N VAL A 75 8.51 14.01 6.76
CA VAL A 75 9.04 13.39 5.53
C VAL A 75 9.43 11.93 5.76
N ILE A 76 9.01 11.06 4.85
CA ILE A 76 9.48 9.68 4.71
C ILE A 76 10.27 9.57 3.40
N VAL A 77 11.53 9.13 3.50
CA VAL A 77 12.41 8.95 2.34
C VAL A 77 12.48 7.47 1.96
N LEU A 78 12.10 7.14 0.72
CA LEU A 78 12.34 5.81 0.17
C LEU A 78 13.77 5.73 -0.36
N GLY A 79 14.57 4.82 0.21
CA GLY A 79 15.93 4.49 -0.24
C GLY A 79 16.02 3.14 -0.95
N GLY A 80 17.20 2.81 -1.47
CA GLY A 80 17.44 1.52 -2.12
C GLY A 80 16.72 1.37 -3.46
N GLY A 81 16.65 0.13 -3.96
CA GLY A 81 16.02 -0.20 -5.25
C GLY A 81 14.54 0.21 -5.37
N LEU A 82 13.85 0.36 -4.23
CA LEU A 82 12.46 0.84 -4.16
C LEU A 82 12.31 2.31 -4.56
N SER A 83 13.37 3.10 -4.39
CA SER A 83 13.38 4.52 -4.74
C SER A 83 13.25 4.79 -6.25
N ASN A 84 13.41 3.75 -7.07
CA ASN A 84 13.29 3.83 -8.53
C ASN A 84 11.88 3.51 -9.05
N ILE A 85 10.94 3.15 -8.16
CA ILE A 85 9.59 2.77 -8.58
C ILE A 85 8.67 3.99 -8.49
N ASP A 86 8.55 4.73 -9.60
CA ASP A 86 7.86 6.02 -9.66
C ASP A 86 6.42 5.99 -9.14
N ARG A 87 5.65 4.97 -9.50
CA ARG A 87 4.24 4.85 -9.09
C ARG A 87 4.03 4.77 -7.58
N LEU A 88 5.06 4.40 -6.79
CA LEU A 88 4.95 4.35 -5.33
C LEU A 88 4.70 5.75 -4.76
N TYR A 89 5.30 6.78 -5.32
CA TYR A 89 5.18 8.16 -4.84
C TYR A 89 3.78 8.74 -5.06
N GLU A 90 3.03 8.19 -6.00
CA GLU A 90 1.64 8.59 -6.26
C GLU A 90 0.63 7.72 -5.52
N ASN A 91 0.84 6.40 -5.50
CA ASN A 91 -0.17 5.46 -5.01
C ASN A 91 -0.10 5.27 -3.51
N VAL A 92 1.10 5.17 -2.92
CA VAL A 92 1.26 4.92 -1.48
C VAL A 92 0.66 6.05 -0.65
N PRO A 93 0.88 7.35 -0.97
CA PRO A 93 0.24 8.42 -0.22
C PRO A 93 -1.28 8.43 -0.30
N LYS A 94 -1.86 8.04 -1.44
CA LYS A 94 -3.32 7.91 -1.58
C LYS A 94 -3.86 6.77 -0.72
N LEU A 95 -3.13 5.67 -0.64
CA LEU A 95 -3.55 4.47 0.07
C LEU A 95 -3.38 4.56 1.59
N TRP A 96 -2.34 5.23 2.08
CA TRP A 96 -2.07 5.29 3.52
C TRP A 96 -3.08 6.15 4.29
N ILE A 97 -3.80 7.04 3.60
CA ILE A 97 -4.73 7.99 4.24
C ILE A 97 -5.84 7.22 4.97
N ALA A 98 -6.28 6.09 4.40
CA ALA A 98 -7.27 5.21 5.01
C ALA A 98 -6.78 4.49 6.28
N HIS A 99 -5.51 4.62 6.64
CA HIS A 99 -4.87 3.90 7.75
C HIS A 99 -4.23 4.84 8.79
N VAL A 100 -4.21 6.14 8.53
CA VAL A 100 -3.75 7.15 9.50
C VAL A 100 -4.94 7.58 10.36
N PHE A 101 -4.73 7.73 11.67
CA PHE A 101 -5.81 8.09 12.60
C PHE A 101 -6.16 9.58 12.57
N SER A 102 -5.25 10.43 12.10
CA SER A 102 -5.43 11.87 12.01
C SER A 102 -6.25 12.25 10.76
N ASP A 103 -7.11 13.26 10.90
CA ASP A 103 -7.88 13.86 9.80
C ASP A 103 -6.99 14.55 8.75
N ARG A 104 -5.72 14.81 9.09
CA ARG A 104 -4.73 15.42 8.21
C ARG A 104 -3.40 14.70 8.30
N VAL A 105 -2.84 14.37 7.13
CA VAL A 105 -1.48 13.84 6.97
C VAL A 105 -0.66 14.86 6.19
N ALA A 106 0.30 15.49 6.87
CA ALA A 106 1.26 16.39 6.22
C ALA A 106 2.52 15.66 5.70
N THR A 107 2.72 14.40 6.12
CA THR A 107 3.86 13.58 5.76
C THR A 107 4.04 13.47 4.24
N GLN A 108 5.23 13.82 3.77
CA GLN A 108 5.61 13.70 2.37
C GLN A 108 6.38 12.39 2.11
N LEU A 109 6.02 11.66 1.07
CA LEU A 109 6.81 10.52 0.58
C LEU A 109 7.76 10.99 -0.51
N VAL A 110 9.07 10.94 -0.26
CA VAL A 110 10.07 11.48 -1.20
C VAL A 110 11.12 10.45 -1.59
N ARG A 111 11.74 10.67 -2.75
CA ARG A 111 12.86 9.86 -3.24
C ARG A 111 14.15 10.22 -2.51
N ALA A 112 14.94 9.22 -2.13
CA ALA A 112 16.31 9.48 -1.72
C ALA A 112 17.11 10.08 -2.90
N LYS A 113 17.70 11.26 -2.69
CA LYS A 113 18.60 11.94 -3.65
C LYS A 113 19.77 11.05 -4.14
N HIS A 114 20.07 10.01 -3.37
CA HIS A 114 21.25 9.19 -3.46
C HIS A 114 20.95 7.72 -3.85
N GLY A 115 19.71 7.43 -4.27
CA GLY A 115 19.29 6.18 -4.91
C GLY A 115 19.67 4.91 -4.13
N ASP A 116 20.04 3.86 -4.86
CA ASP A 116 20.34 2.52 -4.34
C ASP A 116 21.50 2.49 -3.32
N SER A 117 22.32 3.54 -3.26
CA SER A 117 23.47 3.66 -2.35
C SER A 117 23.16 4.42 -1.04
N SER A 118 21.89 4.68 -0.75
CA SER A 118 21.48 5.45 0.44
C SER A 118 21.70 4.68 1.75
N GLY A 119 21.48 3.36 1.75
CA GLY A 119 21.64 2.50 2.93
C GLY A 119 23.11 2.33 3.37
N VAL A 120 24.02 2.14 2.40
CA VAL A 120 25.46 2.00 2.67
C VAL A 120 26.05 3.29 3.25
N ARG A 121 25.60 4.46 2.75
CA ARG A 121 26.03 5.75 3.28
C ARG A 121 25.50 6.03 4.68
N GLY A 122 24.23 5.71 4.95
CA GLY A 122 23.67 5.82 6.29
C GLY A 122 24.42 4.96 7.31
N ALA A 123 24.80 3.74 6.94
CA ALA A 123 25.61 2.87 7.77
C ALA A 123 27.05 3.39 7.96
N ALA A 124 27.65 4.02 6.94
CA ALA A 124 28.97 4.62 7.03
C ALA A 124 29.00 5.85 7.96
N TRP A 125 27.96 6.69 7.96
CA TRP A 125 27.87 7.86 8.84
C TRP A 125 27.66 7.51 10.32
N LEU A 126 27.09 6.34 10.65
CA LEU A 126 27.01 5.86 12.03
C LEU A 126 28.39 5.60 12.65
N TRP A 127 29.44 5.41 11.84
CA TRP A 127 30.81 5.17 12.33
C TRP A 127 31.66 6.45 12.44
N GLU A 128 31.31 7.54 11.74
CA GLU A 128 32.08 8.80 11.81
C GLU A 128 31.77 9.65 13.05
N THR A 129 30.61 9.48 13.69
CA THR A 129 30.29 10.17 14.96
C THR A 129 31.03 9.61 16.19
N GLY A 130 31.98 8.69 15.97
CA GLY A 130 32.84 8.09 17.00
C GLY A 130 34.25 8.69 17.10
N ARG A 131 34.45 9.96 16.74
CA ARG A 131 35.69 10.71 17.06
C ARG A 131 35.40 11.99 17.81
#